data_AF-G5DZF3-F1
#
_entry.id   AF-G5DZF3-F1
#
_cell.length_a   1.000
_cell.length_b   1.000
_cell.length_c   1.000
_cell.angle_alpha   90.00
_cell.angle_beta   90.00
_cell.angle_gamma   90.00
#
_symmetry.space_group_name_H-M   'P 1'
#
loop_
_entity.id
_entity.type
_entity.pdbx_description
1 polymer ?
#
loop_
_entity_poly.entity_id
_entity_poly.type
_entity_poly.pdbx_seq_one_letter_code
_entity_poly.pdbx_strand_id
1 'polypeptide(L)'
;SEKIKVNKTLPYLVSNVIELLDVDPNDQEEDGANIDLDSQRKGKCAVIKTSTRQTYFLPVIGLVDAEKLKPGDLVGVNKDSYLILETLPTEYDSRVKAMEVDERPTEQYSDIGGLDKQIQELVEAIVLPMNHKEKFENLGIQPKGVLMYGPKIEFPMPNEEARARIMQIHSRKMNVSPDVNYEELARCTDDFNGAQCKAVCVEAGMIALRRGATELTHEDYMEGILEVQAKKKANLQYYA
;
A
#
# COMPACT_ATOMS: atom_id res chain seq x y z
N SER A 1 14.72 -17.92 -35.39
CA SER A 1 14.98 -17.61 -36.81
C SER A 1 14.93 -16.12 -37.04
N GLU A 2 15.89 -15.54 -37.75
CA GLU A 2 16.06 -14.10 -37.99
C GLU A 2 14.77 -13.40 -38.50
N LYS A 3 13.96 -14.10 -39.29
CA LYS A 3 12.62 -13.67 -39.74
C LYS A 3 11.61 -13.37 -38.61
N ILE A 4 11.68 -14.09 -37.49
CA ILE A 4 10.80 -13.84 -36.32
C ILE A 4 11.21 -12.55 -35.63
N LYS A 5 12.51 -12.23 -35.61
CA LYS A 5 13.03 -10.97 -35.05
C LYS A 5 12.58 -9.76 -35.87
N VAL A 6 12.55 -9.90 -37.20
CA VAL A 6 12.03 -8.87 -38.13
C VAL A 6 10.52 -8.65 -37.98
N ASN A 7 9.76 -9.66 -37.58
CA ASN A 7 8.32 -9.51 -37.29
C ASN A 7 8.02 -9.07 -35.85
N LYS A 8 8.97 -9.22 -34.93
CA LYS A 8 8.95 -8.66 -33.57
C LYS A 8 9.59 -7.27 -33.51
N THR A 9 9.37 -6.46 -34.54
CA THR A 9 9.88 -5.08 -34.54
C THR A 9 8.83 -4.19 -33.88
N LEU A 10 9.25 -3.42 -32.87
CA LEU A 10 8.43 -2.35 -32.31
C LEU A 10 8.13 -1.32 -33.41
N PRO A 11 6.95 -0.68 -33.40
CA PRO A 11 5.92 -0.67 -32.36
C PRO A 11 4.77 -1.70 -32.54
N TYR A 12 4.30 -2.28 -31.43
CA TYR A 12 3.10 -3.12 -31.39
C TYR A 12 1.83 -2.32 -31.08
N LEU A 13 0.66 -2.87 -31.46
CA LEU A 13 -0.65 -2.40 -31.04
C LEU A 13 -1.11 -3.22 -29.82
N VAL A 14 -1.52 -2.54 -28.75
CA VAL A 14 -2.06 -3.22 -27.56
C VAL A 14 -3.49 -3.69 -27.83
N SER A 15 -3.81 -4.90 -27.40
CA SER A 15 -5.14 -5.50 -27.54
C SER A 15 -5.48 -6.35 -26.31
N ASN A 16 -6.76 -6.59 -26.09
CA ASN A 16 -7.26 -7.50 -25.07
C ASN A 16 -7.82 -8.77 -25.72
N VAL A 17 -7.50 -9.93 -25.16
CA VAL A 17 -8.13 -11.19 -25.54
C VAL A 17 -9.56 -11.21 -24.97
N ILE A 18 -10.57 -11.32 -25.82
CA ILE A 18 -11.97 -11.43 -25.36
C ILE A 18 -12.28 -12.88 -25.06
N GLU A 19 -11.99 -13.77 -26.01
CA GLU A 19 -12.42 -15.16 -25.98
C GLU A 19 -11.44 -16.05 -26.75
N LEU A 20 -11.32 -17.28 -26.28
CA LEU A 20 -10.59 -18.35 -26.96
C LEU A 20 -11.62 -19.38 -27.41
N LEU A 21 -11.62 -19.70 -28.70
CA LEU A 21 -12.57 -20.60 -29.32
C LEU A 21 -11.82 -21.84 -29.80
N ASP A 22 -12.34 -23.02 -29.52
CA ASP A 22 -11.87 -24.25 -30.14
C ASP A 22 -12.78 -24.52 -31.34
N VAL A 23 -12.24 -24.42 -32.57
CA VAL A 23 -13.00 -24.70 -33.78
C VAL A 23 -12.80 -26.17 -34.16
N ASP A 24 -13.88 -26.95 -34.03
CA ASP A 24 -13.92 -28.31 -34.54
C ASP A 24 -14.48 -28.32 -35.97
N PRO A 25 -13.87 -29.06 -36.91
CA PRO A 25 -14.20 -29.03 -38.33
C PRO A 25 -15.56 -29.68 -38.70
N ASN A 26 -16.39 -30.07 -37.73
CA ASN A 26 -17.61 -30.84 -37.96
C ASN A 26 -18.88 -30.00 -38.19
N ASP A 27 -18.80 -28.66 -38.12
CA ASP A 27 -19.99 -27.79 -38.26
C ASP A 27 -20.23 -27.28 -39.70
N GLN A 28 -19.51 -27.78 -40.70
CA GLN A 28 -19.70 -27.41 -42.11
C GLN A 28 -19.68 -28.63 -43.03
N GLU A 29 -20.79 -29.36 -43.09
CA GLU A 29 -21.12 -30.17 -44.28
C GLU A 29 -22.15 -29.40 -45.14
N GLU A 30 -21.88 -29.40 -46.46
CA GLU A 30 -22.70 -28.94 -47.60
C GLU A 30 -22.59 -27.46 -48.04
N ASP A 31 -21.69 -27.21 -48.99
CA ASP A 31 -21.97 -26.80 -50.39
C ASP A 31 -20.94 -25.79 -50.95
N GLY A 32 -20.29 -26.17 -52.05
CA GLY A 32 -19.58 -25.25 -52.94
C GLY A 32 -18.11 -25.58 -53.21
N ALA A 33 -17.73 -25.63 -54.49
CA ALA A 33 -16.38 -25.89 -54.97
C ALA A 33 -15.41 -24.73 -54.68
N ASN A 34 -14.89 -24.69 -53.46
CA ASN A 34 -13.55 -24.24 -53.08
C ASN A 34 -13.38 -24.61 -51.61
N ILE A 35 -12.64 -25.69 -51.32
CA ILE A 35 -12.28 -26.04 -49.95
C ILE A 35 -11.22 -25.01 -49.53
N ASP A 36 -11.66 -23.95 -48.85
CA ASP A 36 -10.77 -23.00 -48.22
C ASP A 36 -9.93 -23.77 -47.19
N LEU A 37 -8.61 -23.51 -47.13
CA LEU A 37 -7.70 -24.17 -46.19
C LEU A 37 -8.06 -23.92 -44.71
N ASP A 38 -9.05 -23.06 -44.44
CA ASP A 38 -9.60 -22.77 -43.12
C ASP A 38 -10.47 -23.90 -42.56
N SER A 39 -11.12 -24.73 -43.39
CA SER A 39 -12.00 -25.82 -42.94
C SER A 39 -11.26 -27.03 -42.34
N GLN A 40 -9.94 -27.10 -42.49
CA GLN A 40 -9.12 -28.23 -42.01
C GLN A 40 -8.36 -27.96 -40.71
N ARG A 41 -8.44 -26.74 -40.16
CA ARG A 41 -7.65 -26.39 -38.97
C ARG A 41 -8.36 -26.78 -37.70
N LYS A 42 -8.00 -27.95 -37.15
CA LYS A 42 -8.16 -28.21 -35.71
C LYS A 42 -7.18 -27.30 -34.97
N GLY A 43 -7.70 -26.30 -34.27
CA GLY A 43 -6.84 -25.36 -33.56
C GLY A 43 -7.62 -24.39 -32.69
N LYS A 44 -6.93 -23.87 -31.67
CA LYS A 44 -7.45 -22.78 -30.85
C LYS A 44 -7.41 -21.49 -31.65
N CYS A 45 -8.55 -20.85 -31.79
CA CYS A 45 -8.71 -19.52 -32.35
C CYS A 45 -8.86 -18.49 -31.23
N ALA A 46 -8.57 -17.23 -31.51
CA ALA A 46 -8.72 -16.14 -30.54
C ALA A 46 -9.52 -14.98 -31.13
N VAL A 47 -10.36 -14.39 -30.31
CA VAL A 47 -11.03 -13.12 -30.61
C VAL A 47 -10.33 -12.03 -29.80
N ILE A 48 -9.77 -11.04 -30.48
CA ILE A 48 -9.08 -9.92 -29.84
C ILE A 48 -9.83 -8.60 -30.06
N LYS A 49 -9.77 -7.72 -29.07
CA LYS A 49 -10.22 -6.33 -29.17
C LYS A 49 -9.03 -5.41 -29.07
N THR A 50 -8.78 -4.68 -30.14
CA THR A 50 -7.72 -3.68 -30.22
C THR A 50 -8.03 -2.46 -29.36
N SER A 51 -7.00 -1.70 -28.96
CA SER A 51 -7.19 -0.39 -28.30
C SER A 51 -7.98 0.61 -29.15
N THR A 52 -8.03 0.44 -30.47
CA THR A 52 -8.87 1.21 -31.41
C THR A 52 -10.35 0.78 -31.40
N ARG A 53 -10.74 -0.12 -30.47
CA ARG A 53 -12.11 -0.66 -30.29
C ARG A 53 -12.61 -1.53 -31.45
N GLN A 54 -11.72 -2.01 -32.31
CA GLN A 54 -12.07 -2.97 -33.37
C GLN A 54 -11.83 -4.41 -32.88
N THR A 55 -12.75 -5.29 -33.25
CA THR A 55 -12.67 -6.72 -32.92
C THR A 55 -12.17 -7.49 -34.13
N TYR A 56 -11.15 -8.32 -33.94
CA TYR A 56 -10.59 -9.18 -34.97
C TYR A 56 -10.66 -10.65 -34.54
N PHE A 57 -11.06 -11.51 -35.47
CA PHE A 57 -10.99 -12.95 -35.32
C PHE A 57 -9.66 -13.45 -35.88
N LEU A 58 -8.91 -14.18 -35.06
CA LEU A 58 -7.63 -14.75 -35.43
C LEU A 58 -7.75 -16.28 -35.51
N PRO A 59 -7.73 -16.87 -36.72
CA PRO A 59 -7.71 -18.32 -36.88
C PRO A 59 -6.37 -18.93 -36.41
N VAL A 60 -5.32 -18.11 -36.33
CA VAL A 60 -4.00 -18.49 -35.81
C VAL A 60 -3.57 -17.47 -34.76
N ILE A 61 -3.38 -17.92 -33.51
CA ILE A 61 -3.06 -17.09 -32.35
C ILE A 61 -1.73 -16.35 -32.54
N GLY A 62 -0.71 -17.00 -33.09
CA GLY A 62 0.58 -16.38 -33.43
C GLY A 62 1.75 -17.03 -32.69
N LEU A 63 2.55 -16.21 -32.00
CA LEU A 63 3.81 -16.61 -31.36
C LEU A 63 3.68 -17.01 -29.88
N VAL A 64 2.49 -16.88 -29.30
CA VAL A 64 2.20 -17.19 -27.89
C VAL A 64 1.39 -18.49 -27.81
N ASP A 65 1.69 -19.30 -26.80
CA ASP A 65 0.96 -20.54 -26.52
C ASP A 65 -0.48 -20.26 -26.08
N ALA A 66 -1.44 -20.92 -26.72
CA ALA A 66 -2.87 -20.76 -26.44
C ALA A 66 -3.28 -21.14 -25.00
N GLU A 67 -2.52 -22.03 -24.35
CA GLU A 67 -2.78 -22.50 -22.98
C GLU A 67 -2.47 -21.44 -21.91
N LYS A 68 -1.59 -20.49 -22.23
CA LYS A 68 -1.18 -19.43 -21.30
C LYS A 68 -2.10 -18.21 -21.37
N LEU A 69 -2.87 -18.10 -22.45
CA LEU A 69 -3.81 -17.00 -22.65
C LEU A 69 -5.11 -17.30 -21.90
N LYS A 70 -5.62 -16.29 -21.22
CA LYS A 70 -6.98 -16.28 -20.68
C LYS A 70 -7.77 -15.07 -21.19
N PRO A 71 -9.10 -15.18 -21.25
CA PRO A 71 -9.97 -14.02 -21.46
C PRO A 71 -9.61 -12.87 -20.50
N GLY A 72 -9.42 -11.67 -21.06
CA GLY A 72 -9.04 -10.47 -20.32
C GLY A 72 -7.55 -10.15 -20.29
N ASP A 73 -6.69 -11.02 -20.83
CA ASP A 73 -5.24 -10.73 -20.91
C ASP A 73 -4.92 -9.62 -21.91
N LEU A 74 -3.92 -8.81 -21.54
CA LEU A 74 -3.36 -7.76 -22.37
C LEU A 74 -2.26 -8.36 -23.25
N VAL A 75 -2.37 -8.18 -24.56
CA VAL A 75 -1.44 -8.76 -25.55
C VAL A 75 -0.93 -7.73 -26.54
N GLY A 76 0.33 -7.88 -26.94
CA GLY A 76 0.96 -7.11 -28.01
C GLY A 76 0.70 -7.75 -29.36
N VAL A 77 0.07 -6.99 -30.25
CA VAL A 77 -0.40 -7.44 -31.57
C VAL A 77 0.31 -6.64 -32.67
N ASN A 78 0.55 -7.27 -33.83
CA ASN A 78 1.10 -6.55 -35.00
C ASN A 78 0.04 -5.61 -35.61
N LYS A 79 0.44 -4.43 -36.08
CA LYS A 79 -0.46 -3.42 -36.66
C LYS A 79 -1.09 -3.84 -37.99
N ASP A 80 -0.37 -4.61 -38.80
CA ASP A 80 -0.82 -4.96 -40.15
C ASP A 80 -1.48 -6.33 -40.20
N SER A 81 -0.89 -7.32 -39.53
CA SER A 81 -1.34 -8.73 -39.58
C SER A 81 -2.20 -9.17 -38.39
N TYR A 82 -2.35 -8.32 -37.37
CA TYR A 82 -3.10 -8.60 -36.15
C TYR A 82 -2.71 -9.88 -35.38
N LEU A 83 -1.55 -10.49 -35.69
CA LEU A 83 -1.03 -11.66 -34.97
C LEU A 83 -0.54 -11.30 -33.56
N ILE A 84 -0.80 -12.17 -32.58
CA ILE A 84 -0.31 -12.01 -31.21
C ILE A 84 1.19 -12.34 -31.18
N LEU A 85 2.00 -11.38 -30.73
CA LEU A 85 3.45 -11.48 -30.69
C LEU A 85 3.96 -11.81 -29.28
N GLU A 86 3.34 -11.23 -28.25
CA GLU A 86 3.74 -11.32 -26.85
C GLU A 86 2.59 -11.01 -25.88
N THR A 87 2.61 -11.64 -24.71
CA THR A 87 1.72 -11.31 -23.58
C THR A 87 2.31 -10.17 -22.77
N LEU A 88 1.54 -9.09 -22.63
CA LEU A 88 1.96 -7.93 -21.85
C LEU A 88 1.53 -8.13 -20.39
N PRO A 89 2.32 -7.65 -19.41
CA PRO A 89 1.90 -7.67 -18.02
C PRO A 89 0.62 -6.85 -17.85
N THR A 90 -0.26 -7.29 -16.96
CA THR A 90 -1.52 -6.59 -16.67
C THR A 90 -1.21 -5.18 -16.17
N GLU A 91 -1.76 -4.17 -16.85
CA GLU A 91 -1.54 -2.79 -16.47
C GLU A 91 -2.57 -2.36 -15.41
N TYR A 92 -2.07 -1.93 -14.25
CA TYR A 92 -2.86 -1.27 -13.23
C TYR A 92 -2.90 0.25 -13.47
N ASP A 93 -4.00 0.87 -13.07
CA ASP A 93 -4.18 2.33 -13.09
C ASP A 93 -2.99 3.03 -12.41
N SER A 94 -2.54 4.14 -12.99
CA SER A 94 -1.39 4.89 -12.47
C SER A 94 -1.58 5.32 -11.01
N ARG A 95 -2.83 5.52 -10.57
CA ARG A 95 -3.16 5.84 -9.17
C ARG A 95 -2.91 4.66 -8.24
N VAL A 96 -3.09 3.43 -8.70
CA VAL A 96 -2.80 2.22 -7.91
C VAL A 96 -1.29 2.01 -7.81
N LYS A 97 -0.56 2.22 -8.92
CA LYS A 97 0.92 2.20 -8.90
C LYS A 97 1.49 3.25 -7.94
N ALA A 98 0.87 4.42 -7.86
CA ALA A 98 1.26 5.47 -6.90
C ALA A 98 0.92 5.14 -5.43
N MET A 99 0.09 4.11 -5.16
CA MET A 99 -0.18 3.61 -3.81
C MET A 99 0.79 2.50 -3.40
N GLU A 100 1.68 2.07 -4.29
CA GLU A 100 2.75 1.14 -3.95
C GLU A 100 3.70 1.82 -2.95
N VAL A 101 4.03 1.11 -1.88
CA VAL A 101 4.90 1.65 -0.83
C VAL A 101 6.34 1.45 -1.26
N ASP A 102 6.94 2.51 -1.82
CA ASP A 102 8.34 2.50 -2.27
C ASP A 102 9.33 2.55 -1.10
N GLU A 103 9.01 3.33 -0.06
CA GLU A 103 9.90 3.56 1.08
C GLU A 103 9.39 2.86 2.35
N ARG A 104 10.27 2.08 2.97
CA ARG A 104 9.98 1.45 4.26
C ARG A 104 10.13 2.48 5.39
N PRO A 105 9.10 2.69 6.22
CA PRO A 105 9.22 3.53 7.42
C PRO A 105 10.33 3.04 8.35
N THR A 106 10.99 3.98 9.03
CA THR A 106 12.16 3.70 9.90
C THR A 106 11.81 3.59 11.39
N GLU A 107 10.55 3.85 11.73
CA GLU A 107 10.00 3.89 13.07
C GLU A 107 10.03 2.50 13.72
N GLN A 108 10.43 2.48 15.00
CA GLN A 108 10.45 1.26 15.81
C GLN A 108 9.39 1.29 16.90
N TYR A 109 9.01 0.12 17.43
CA TYR A 109 8.06 0.03 18.55
C TYR A 109 8.56 0.74 19.82
N SER A 110 9.87 0.93 19.96
CA SER A 110 10.51 1.66 21.06
C SER A 110 10.27 3.18 21.02
N ASP A 111 9.79 3.70 19.89
CA ASP A 111 9.42 5.10 19.69
C ASP A 111 7.93 5.37 19.97
N ILE A 112 7.16 4.33 20.34
CA ILE A 112 5.76 4.45 20.72
C ILE A 112 5.65 4.33 22.25
N GLY A 113 5.16 5.39 22.91
CA GLY A 113 5.02 5.43 24.37
C GLY A 113 3.61 5.07 24.85
N GLY A 114 3.50 4.13 25.80
CA GLY A 114 2.28 3.91 26.58
C GLY A 114 1.17 3.10 25.90
N LEU A 115 1.44 2.51 24.74
CA LEU A 115 0.49 1.71 23.95
C LEU A 115 0.94 0.25 23.79
N ASP A 116 1.64 -0.29 24.78
CA ASP A 116 2.24 -1.63 24.71
C ASP A 116 1.21 -2.73 24.46
N LYS A 117 0.03 -2.63 25.11
CA LYS A 117 -1.08 -3.58 24.92
C LYS A 117 -1.61 -3.55 23.48
N GLN A 118 -1.79 -2.36 22.92
CA GLN A 118 -2.29 -2.15 21.56
C GLN A 118 -1.28 -2.67 20.52
N ILE A 119 0.02 -2.47 20.76
CA ILE A 119 1.07 -3.02 19.91
C ILE A 119 1.01 -4.55 19.90
N GLN A 120 0.88 -5.17 21.08
CA GLN A 120 0.78 -6.62 21.18
C GLN A 120 -0.44 -7.17 20.43
N GLU A 121 -1.62 -6.57 20.63
CA GLU A 121 -2.85 -6.97 19.94
C GLU A 121 -2.72 -6.88 18.40
N LEU A 122 -2.06 -5.84 17.89
CA LEU A 122 -1.80 -5.66 16.46
C LEU A 122 -0.83 -6.71 15.90
N VAL A 123 0.26 -6.96 16.62
CA VAL A 123 1.29 -7.95 16.24
C VAL A 123 0.69 -9.36 16.21
N GLU A 124 -0.11 -9.73 17.21
CA GLU A 124 -0.77 -11.03 17.27
C GLU A 124 -1.80 -11.23 16.16
N ALA A 125 -2.48 -10.16 15.75
CA ALA A 125 -3.52 -10.26 14.74
C ALA A 125 -3.00 -10.20 13.28
N ILE A 126 -1.89 -9.50 13.01
CA ILE A 126 -1.36 -9.31 11.65
C ILE A 126 -0.04 -10.04 11.43
N VAL A 127 0.93 -9.84 12.32
CA VAL A 127 2.30 -10.34 12.13
C VAL A 127 2.38 -11.84 12.43
N LEU A 128 1.66 -12.31 13.47
CA LEU A 128 1.68 -13.71 13.87
C LEU A 128 1.14 -14.66 12.77
N PRO A 129 0.01 -14.39 12.09
CA PRO A 129 -0.45 -15.23 10.98
C PRO A 129 0.44 -15.15 9.74
N MET A 130 1.23 -14.09 9.57
CA MET A 130 2.16 -13.99 8.45
C MET A 130 3.41 -14.84 8.68
N ASN A 131 3.99 -14.78 9.89
CA ASN A 131 5.25 -15.45 10.21
C ASN A 131 5.08 -16.90 10.71
N HIS A 132 3.94 -17.24 11.30
CA HIS A 132 3.70 -18.52 11.97
C HIS A 132 2.37 -19.17 11.57
N LYS A 133 2.18 -19.39 10.26
CA LYS A 133 0.96 -19.99 9.72
C LYS A 133 0.68 -21.37 10.32
N GLU A 134 1.73 -22.15 10.60
CA GLU A 134 1.62 -23.49 11.17
C GLU A 134 0.86 -23.50 12.51
N LYS A 135 0.99 -22.43 13.32
CA LYS A 135 0.29 -22.35 14.61
C LYS A 135 -1.23 -22.23 14.43
N PHE A 136 -1.68 -21.54 13.38
CA PHE A 136 -3.10 -21.36 13.08
C PHE A 136 -3.70 -22.61 12.44
N GLU A 137 -2.96 -23.28 11.56
CA GLU A 137 -3.38 -24.53 10.92
C GLU A 137 -3.52 -25.68 11.93
N ASN A 138 -2.54 -25.82 12.84
CA ASN A 138 -2.59 -26.83 13.91
C ASN A 138 -3.76 -26.60 14.87
N LEU A 139 -4.16 -25.34 15.05
CA LEU A 139 -5.28 -24.96 15.92
C LEU A 139 -6.63 -24.94 15.16
N GLY A 140 -6.61 -25.02 13.82
CA GLY A 140 -7.81 -25.01 12.99
C GLY A 140 -8.55 -23.66 12.95
N ILE A 141 -7.86 -22.54 13.21
CA ILE A 141 -8.47 -21.20 13.23
C ILE A 141 -7.99 -20.35 12.05
N GLN A 142 -8.85 -19.47 11.54
CA GLN A 142 -8.51 -18.51 10.50
C GLN A 142 -8.26 -17.11 11.09
N PRO A 143 -7.20 -16.41 10.67
CA PRO A 143 -6.95 -15.05 11.10
C PRO A 143 -8.02 -14.10 10.54
N LYS A 144 -8.62 -13.27 11.41
CA LYS A 144 -9.57 -12.22 11.01
C LYS A 144 -8.81 -10.90 10.89
N GLY A 145 -9.04 -10.16 9.79
CA GLY A 145 -8.40 -8.87 9.56
C GLY A 145 -8.64 -7.87 10.70
N VAL A 146 -7.65 -7.00 10.93
CA VAL A 146 -7.74 -5.92 11.92
C VAL A 146 -8.27 -4.69 11.24
N LEU A 147 -9.41 -4.18 11.70
CA LEU A 147 -9.87 -2.84 11.36
C LEU A 147 -9.54 -1.95 12.56
N MET A 148 -8.83 -0.83 12.31
CA MET A 148 -8.41 0.14 13.34
C MET A 148 -9.60 0.91 13.96
N TYR A 149 -10.82 0.55 13.57
CA TYR A 149 -12.09 0.84 14.26
C TYR A 149 -12.89 -0.47 14.43
N GLY A 150 -12.33 -1.43 15.17
CA GLY A 150 -12.96 -2.70 15.59
C GLY A 150 -12.52 -3.94 14.76
N PRO A 151 -12.29 -5.13 15.35
CA PRO A 151 -12.57 -5.58 16.71
C PRO A 151 -11.39 -5.31 17.66
N LYS A 152 -11.58 -4.23 18.42
CA LYS A 152 -11.03 -3.84 19.74
C LYS A 152 -9.51 -3.72 19.91
N ILE A 153 -8.91 -2.74 19.24
CA ILE A 153 -7.75 -2.02 19.77
C ILE A 153 -8.21 -0.58 20.05
N GLU A 154 -8.59 -0.29 21.29
CA GLU A 154 -8.97 1.07 21.71
C GLU A 154 -7.70 1.81 22.13
N PHE A 155 -7.54 3.05 21.66
CA PHE A 155 -6.45 3.93 22.07
C PHE A 155 -6.94 4.84 23.20
N PRO A 156 -6.71 4.49 24.47
CA PRO A 156 -7.05 5.37 25.57
C PRO A 156 -6.18 6.63 25.51
N MET A 157 -6.66 7.70 26.15
CA MET A 157 -5.81 8.86 26.44
C MET A 157 -4.59 8.41 27.27
N PRO A 158 -3.40 8.97 27.02
CA PRO A 158 -2.19 8.52 27.70
C PRO A 158 -2.26 8.85 29.20
N ASN A 159 -2.02 7.84 30.03
CA ASN A 159 -1.84 7.97 31.48
C ASN A 159 -0.61 8.83 31.80
N GLU A 160 -0.44 9.24 33.05
CA GLU A 160 0.71 10.03 33.53
C GLU A 160 2.05 9.41 33.11
N GLU A 161 2.26 8.12 33.37
CA GLU A 161 3.48 7.40 32.96
C GLU A 161 3.68 7.38 31.44
N ALA A 162 2.59 7.22 30.67
CA ALA A 162 2.65 7.23 29.23
C ALA A 162 3.07 8.60 28.69
N ARG A 163 2.56 9.69 29.27
CA ARG A 163 2.94 11.06 28.90
C ARG A 163 4.42 11.32 29.19
N ALA A 164 4.90 10.92 30.37
CA ALA A 164 6.32 11.02 30.72
C ALA A 164 7.19 10.30 29.69
N ARG A 165 6.81 9.07 29.32
CA ARG A 165 7.53 8.26 28.31
C ARG A 165 7.49 8.88 26.92
N ILE A 166 6.36 9.42 26.48
CA ILE A 166 6.21 10.10 25.18
C ILE A 166 7.13 11.32 25.12
N MET A 167 7.14 12.15 26.16
CA MET A 167 8.02 13.31 26.25
C MET A 167 9.49 12.89 26.23
N GLN A 168 9.85 11.85 26.99
CA GLN A 168 11.20 11.32 27.02
C GLN A 168 11.65 10.85 25.62
N ILE A 169 10.80 10.12 24.88
CA ILE A 169 11.10 9.64 23.52
C ILE A 169 11.39 10.81 22.57
N HIS A 170 10.53 11.83 22.56
CA HIS A 170 10.73 13.00 21.71
C HIS A 170 11.93 13.86 22.12
N SER A 171 12.33 13.76 23.38
CA SER A 171 13.49 14.47 23.93
C SER A 171 14.84 13.78 23.67
N ARG A 172 14.85 12.49 23.25
CA ARG A 172 16.08 11.73 22.95
C ARG A 172 16.99 12.37 21.90
N LYS A 173 16.42 13.13 20.97
CA LYS A 173 17.17 13.79 19.88
C LYS A 173 17.69 15.17 20.27
N MET A 174 17.34 15.67 21.46
CA MET A 174 17.68 17.02 21.93
C MET A 174 18.69 16.94 23.08
N ASN A 175 19.44 18.03 23.29
CA ASN A 175 20.34 18.14 24.43
C ASN A 175 19.56 18.61 25.66
N VAL A 176 19.30 17.71 26.61
CA VAL A 176 18.47 17.97 27.79
C VAL A 176 19.31 17.87 29.05
N SER A 177 19.15 18.82 29.97
CA SER A 177 19.78 18.76 31.28
C SER A 177 19.30 17.53 32.07
N PRO A 178 20.19 16.83 32.81
CA PRO A 178 19.80 15.72 33.67
C PRO A 178 18.83 16.12 34.79
N ASP A 179 18.69 17.42 35.07
CA ASP A 179 17.80 17.95 36.11
C ASP A 179 16.31 17.93 35.69
N VAL A 180 16.01 17.56 34.44
CA VAL A 180 14.63 17.51 33.94
C VAL A 180 13.89 16.28 34.48
N ASN A 181 12.91 16.52 35.35
CA ASN A 181 12.01 15.50 35.85
C ASN A 181 10.75 15.32 34.97
N TYR A 182 10.71 14.26 34.15
CA TYR A 182 9.56 13.96 33.29
C TYR A 182 8.30 13.52 34.04
N GLU A 183 8.41 12.99 35.26
CA GLU A 183 7.26 12.62 36.07
C GLU A 183 6.50 13.87 36.53
N GLU A 184 7.23 14.91 36.94
CA GLU A 184 6.66 16.21 37.30
C GLU A 184 5.99 16.87 36.08
N LEU A 185 6.67 16.88 34.93
CA LEU A 185 6.09 17.41 33.69
C LEU A 185 4.79 16.68 33.31
N ALA A 186 4.76 15.35 33.47
CA ALA A 186 3.58 14.55 33.16
C ALA A 186 2.36 14.87 34.06
N ARG A 187 2.61 15.23 35.33
CA ARG A 187 1.58 15.72 36.27
C ARG A 187 1.08 17.11 35.90
N CYS A 188 1.92 17.94 35.31
CA CYS A 188 1.51 19.27 34.83
C CYS A 188 0.74 19.23 33.49
N THR A 189 0.77 18.10 32.78
CA THR A 189 0.10 17.91 31.48
C THR A 189 -1.17 17.05 31.56
N ASP A 190 -2.13 17.48 32.37
CA ASP A 190 -3.42 16.80 32.45
C ASP A 190 -4.20 16.86 31.12
N ASP A 191 -4.82 15.74 30.75
CA ASP A 191 -5.59 15.56 29.51
C ASP A 191 -4.83 15.85 28.20
N PHE A 192 -3.50 15.72 28.21
CA PHE A 192 -2.71 15.85 27.00
C PHE A 192 -2.76 14.57 26.17
N ASN A 193 -2.94 14.70 24.86
CA ASN A 193 -2.71 13.60 23.93
C ASN A 193 -1.23 13.52 23.51
N GLY A 194 -0.84 12.41 22.85
CA GLY A 194 0.56 12.21 22.44
C GLY A 194 1.11 13.31 21.51
N ALA A 195 0.25 13.91 20.68
CA ALA A 195 0.65 15.02 19.81
C ALA A 195 0.93 16.31 20.61
N GLN A 196 0.18 16.57 21.67
CA GLN A 196 0.41 17.69 22.58
C GLN A 196 1.68 17.48 23.41
N CYS A 197 1.94 16.28 23.91
CA CYS A 197 3.21 15.96 24.57
C CYS A 197 4.40 16.17 23.63
N LYS A 198 4.28 15.77 22.35
CA LYS A 198 5.28 16.07 21.32
C LYS A 198 5.43 17.58 21.10
N ALA A 199 4.32 18.32 21.05
CA ALA A 199 4.35 19.77 20.86
C ALA A 199 5.08 20.47 22.01
N VAL A 200 4.89 20.05 23.26
CA VAL A 200 5.63 20.58 24.42
C VAL A 200 7.13 20.44 24.23
N CYS A 201 7.62 19.28 23.81
CA CYS A 201 9.05 19.08 23.52
C CYS A 201 9.57 20.04 22.42
N VAL A 202 8.76 20.31 21.40
CA VAL A 202 9.13 21.22 20.31
C VAL A 202 9.15 22.68 20.80
N GLU A 203 8.15 23.11 21.57
CA GLU A 203 8.08 24.47 22.10
C GLU A 203 9.20 24.73 23.10
N ALA A 204 9.49 23.77 23.99
CA ALA A 204 10.64 23.86 24.90
C ALA A 204 11.95 24.06 24.13
N GLY A 205 12.15 23.32 23.03
CA GLY A 205 13.26 23.50 22.10
C GLY A 205 13.35 24.91 21.52
N MET A 206 12.21 25.47 21.10
CA MET A 206 12.16 26.83 20.55
C MET A 206 12.41 27.90 21.61
N ILE A 207 11.94 27.71 22.85
CA ILE A 207 12.17 28.62 23.97
C ILE A 207 13.67 28.63 24.32
N ALA A 208 14.29 27.46 24.44
CA ALA A 208 15.72 27.32 24.66
C ALA A 208 16.55 27.97 23.54
N LEU A 209 16.09 27.86 22.30
CA LEU A 209 16.72 28.53 21.15
C LEU A 209 16.58 30.06 21.22
N ARG A 210 15.41 30.58 21.60
CA ARG A 210 15.16 32.04 21.75
C ARG A 210 16.05 32.67 22.82
N ARG A 211 16.35 31.95 23.90
CA ARG A 211 17.32 32.41 24.94
C ARG A 211 18.79 32.20 24.55
N GLY A 212 19.07 31.54 23.42
CA GLY A 212 20.44 31.24 22.97
C GLY A 212 21.14 30.15 23.77
N ALA A 213 20.39 29.28 24.46
CA ALA A 213 20.97 28.16 25.20
C ALA A 213 21.15 26.93 24.31
N THR A 214 22.11 26.09 24.67
CA THR A 214 22.42 24.82 23.98
C THR A 214 21.84 23.60 24.68
N GLU A 215 21.23 23.79 25.84
CA GLU A 215 20.62 22.74 26.66
C GLU A 215 19.20 23.14 27.08
N LEU A 216 18.33 22.15 27.23
CA LEU A 216 16.97 22.30 27.74
C LEU A 216 16.94 22.14 29.25
N THR A 217 16.34 23.10 29.93
CA THR A 217 16.11 23.07 31.39
C THR A 217 14.66 22.74 31.70
N HIS A 218 14.38 22.41 32.96
CA HIS A 218 13.01 22.10 33.40
C HIS A 218 12.05 23.28 33.16
N GLU A 219 12.54 24.51 33.31
CA GLU A 219 11.76 25.73 33.08
C GLU A 219 11.27 25.87 31.62
N ASP A 220 12.08 25.47 30.62
CA ASP A 220 11.66 25.54 29.21
C ASP A 220 10.46 24.63 28.92
N TYR A 221 10.45 23.45 29.56
CA TYR A 221 9.31 22.53 29.45
C TYR A 221 8.07 23.11 30.11
N MET A 222 8.21 23.74 31.28
CA MET A 222 7.11 24.39 31.97
C MET A 222 6.51 25.53 31.16
N GLU A 223 7.34 26.39 30.56
CA GLU A 223 6.89 27.44 29.65
C GLU A 223 6.23 26.86 28.38
N GLY A 224 6.80 25.78 27.82
CA GLY A 224 6.24 25.07 26.68
C GLY A 224 4.86 24.48 26.98
N ILE A 225 4.64 23.93 28.18
CA ILE A 225 3.32 23.45 28.62
C ILE A 225 2.31 24.60 28.65
N LEU A 226 2.67 25.75 29.22
CA LEU A 226 1.82 26.93 29.28
C LEU A 226 1.44 27.42 27.87
N GLU A 227 2.40 27.44 26.94
CA GLU A 227 2.16 27.84 25.56
C GLU A 227 1.19 26.89 24.83
N VAL A 228 1.37 25.56 24.98
CA VAL A 228 0.47 24.56 24.39
C VAL A 228 -0.93 24.60 25.01
N GLN A 229 -1.04 24.82 26.32
CA GLN A 229 -2.34 25.00 27.00
C GLN A 229 -3.05 26.28 26.56
N ALA A 230 -2.31 27.38 26.33
CA ALA A 230 -2.88 28.63 25.83
C ALA A 230 -3.45 28.47 24.42
N LYS A 231 -2.75 27.73 23.54
CA LYS A 231 -3.24 27.38 22.19
C LYS A 231 -4.54 26.56 22.25
N LYS A 232 -4.70 25.67 23.24
CA LYS A 232 -5.95 24.93 23.50
C LYS A 232 -7.12 25.88 23.87
N LYS A 233 -6.87 26.92 24.69
CA LYS A 233 -7.90 27.89 25.11
C LYS A 233 -8.28 28.89 24.02
N ALA A 234 -7.34 29.34 23.20
CA ALA A 234 -7.58 30.33 22.15
C ALA A 234 -8.58 29.85 21.08
N ASN A 235 -8.60 28.55 20.77
CA ASN A 235 -9.56 27.96 19.84
C ASN A 235 -11.00 27.90 20.37
N LEU A 236 -11.21 28.12 21.68
CA LEU A 236 -12.53 28.06 22.31
C LEU A 236 -13.23 29.42 22.41
N GLN A 237 -12.54 30.53 22.12
CA GLN A 237 -13.07 31.90 22.29
C GLN A 237 -13.89 32.44 21.10
N TYR A 238 -14.05 31.68 20.02
CA TYR A 238 -14.83 32.12 18.84
C TYR A 238 -16.35 31.91 18.96
N TYR A 239 -16.86 31.43 20.10
CA TYR A 239 -18.28 31.16 20.33
C TYR A 239 -18.92 32.01 21.45
N ALA A 240 -18.38 33.19 21.74
CA ALA A 240 -18.99 34.16 22.65
C ALA A 240 -19.68 35.30 21.88
#